data_AF-F5RAH0-F1
#
_entry.id   AF-F5RAH0-F1
#
_cell.length_a   1.000
_cell.length_b   1.000
_cell.length_c   1.000
_cell.angle_alpha   90.00
_cell.angle_beta   90.00
_cell.angle_gamma   90.00
#
_symmetry.space_group_name_H-M   'P 1'
#
loop_
_entity.id
_entity.type
_entity.pdbx_description
1 polymer ?
#
loop_
_entity_poly.entity_id
_entity_poly.type
_entity_poly.pdbx_seq_one_letter_code
_entity_poly.pdbx_strand_id
1 'polypeptide(L)'
;MNLVKKMVIALGLAAVSVPLLADPPGHAPAHGWRKKNDPHYVGYTGRTWQDDYGIRSGRCNREAVGAALGGVVGGLAGSAISDRDSRTVAILLGSAIGALIGARIGRDLDETDRACIGHALELAAGGRQVRWVSEGVTYTVIPGKASGKGCRSYTLRGEANGRSDSTKGTACRRDDGAWVPRG
;
A
#
# COMPACT_ATOMS: atom_id res chain seq x y z
N MET A 1 -62.33 50.12 -42.20
CA MET A 1 -61.53 51.21 -41.62
C MET A 1 -61.09 50.77 -40.24
N ASN A 2 -59.80 50.93 -39.90
CA ASN A 2 -59.14 50.61 -38.61
C ASN A 2 -58.65 49.14 -38.52
N LEU A 3 -57.43 48.81 -38.15
CA LEU A 3 -56.24 49.61 -37.82
C LEU A 3 -55.07 48.61 -37.83
N VAL A 4 -54.12 48.81 -38.73
CA VAL A 4 -52.81 48.15 -38.70
C VAL A 4 -52.06 48.66 -37.47
N LYS A 5 -51.68 47.78 -36.50
CA LYS A 5 -50.45 47.93 -35.69
C LYS A 5 -50.21 46.78 -34.69
N LYS A 6 -49.10 46.08 -34.94
CA LYS A 6 -48.07 45.60 -33.98
C LYS A 6 -48.44 44.52 -32.95
N MET A 7 -47.87 43.33 -33.14
CA MET A 7 -47.30 42.48 -32.08
C MET A 7 -46.34 41.49 -32.76
N VAL A 8 -45.06 41.85 -32.92
CA VAL A 8 -43.92 41.41 -32.10
C VAL A 8 -43.88 39.89 -31.92
N ILE A 9 -42.95 39.28 -32.65
CA ILE A 9 -42.51 37.89 -32.57
C ILE A 9 -41.98 37.61 -31.15
N ALA A 10 -42.59 36.68 -30.44
CA ALA A 10 -42.01 36.09 -29.23
C ALA A 10 -41.65 34.64 -29.53
N LEU A 11 -40.41 34.43 -30.00
CA LEU A 11 -39.82 33.09 -30.10
C LEU A 11 -39.45 32.66 -28.67
N GLY A 12 -40.27 31.82 -28.06
CA GLY A 12 -40.05 31.32 -26.71
C GLY A 12 -38.81 30.42 -26.65
N LEU A 13 -37.71 30.93 -26.09
CA LEU A 13 -36.61 30.10 -25.60
C LEU A 13 -37.08 29.37 -24.33
N ALA A 14 -37.56 28.14 -24.49
CA ALA A 14 -37.67 27.22 -23.38
C ALA A 14 -36.26 26.80 -22.95
N ALA A 15 -35.70 27.48 -21.96
CA ALA A 15 -34.47 27.05 -21.31
C ALA A 15 -34.76 25.75 -20.55
N VAL A 16 -34.34 24.62 -21.12
CA VAL A 16 -34.35 23.34 -20.39
C VAL A 16 -33.22 23.42 -19.37
N SER A 17 -33.59 23.75 -18.13
CA SER A 17 -32.70 23.73 -16.97
C SER A 17 -32.37 22.27 -16.64
N VAL A 18 -31.40 21.68 -17.34
CA VAL A 18 -30.82 20.41 -16.88
C VAL A 18 -30.05 20.75 -15.60
N PRO A 19 -30.38 20.19 -14.43
CA PRO A 19 -29.55 20.38 -13.26
C PRO A 19 -28.20 19.74 -13.56
N LEU A 20 -27.19 20.56 -13.85
CA LEU A 20 -25.80 20.13 -13.87
C LEU A 20 -25.44 19.79 -12.42
N LEU A 21 -25.63 18.54 -12.04
CA LEU A 21 -24.93 17.95 -10.90
C LEU A 21 -23.46 17.92 -11.30
N ALA A 22 -22.78 19.06 -11.14
CA ALA A 22 -21.37 19.18 -11.41
C ALA A 22 -20.62 18.48 -10.27
N ASP A 23 -20.17 17.26 -10.55
CA ASP A 23 -19.27 16.55 -9.64
C ASP A 23 -18.05 17.44 -9.38
N PRO A 24 -17.66 17.64 -8.10
CA PRO A 24 -16.57 18.55 -7.77
C PRO A 24 -15.26 18.03 -8.39
N PRO A 25 -14.53 18.86 -9.15
CA PRO A 25 -13.30 18.45 -9.82
C PRO A 25 -12.30 17.88 -8.83
N GLY A 26 -11.49 16.91 -9.28
CA GLY A 26 -10.63 16.09 -8.40
C GLY A 26 -9.73 16.89 -7.45
N HIS A 27 -9.32 18.10 -7.86
CA HIS A 27 -8.45 19.00 -7.09
C HIS A 27 -9.19 19.84 -6.03
N ALA A 28 -10.53 19.90 -6.05
CA ALA A 28 -11.30 20.75 -5.13
C ALA A 28 -11.68 19.98 -3.84
N PRO A 29 -11.61 20.63 -2.66
CA PRO A 29 -12.08 20.04 -1.41
C PRO A 29 -13.58 19.73 -1.50
N ALA A 30 -13.94 18.46 -1.34
CA ALA A 30 -15.33 17.99 -1.37
C ALA A 30 -15.66 17.36 -0.02
N HIS A 31 -15.99 18.20 0.96
CA HIS A 31 -16.28 17.78 2.33
C HIS A 31 -17.44 16.77 2.37
N GLY A 32 -17.13 15.48 2.53
CA GLY A 32 -18.11 14.39 2.71
C GLY A 32 -18.86 13.92 1.46
N TRP A 33 -18.81 14.65 0.33
CA TRP A 33 -19.49 14.26 -0.91
C TRP A 33 -18.91 12.97 -1.51
N ARG A 34 -17.57 12.87 -1.60
CA ARG A 34 -16.89 11.70 -2.18
C ARG A 34 -17.18 10.42 -1.38
N LYS A 35 -17.29 10.51 -0.04
CA LYS A 35 -17.68 9.36 0.80
C LYS A 35 -19.03 8.75 0.43
N LYS A 36 -19.96 9.55 -0.09
CA LYS A 36 -21.33 9.12 -0.39
C LYS A 36 -21.55 8.80 -1.87
N ASN A 37 -20.77 9.40 -2.77
CA ASN A 37 -21.05 9.40 -4.20
C ASN A 37 -19.88 8.92 -5.07
N ASP A 38 -18.68 8.74 -4.51
CA ASP A 38 -17.51 8.23 -5.23
C ASP A 38 -17.21 6.79 -4.77
N PRO A 39 -17.51 5.77 -5.59
CA PRO A 39 -17.22 4.37 -5.26
C PRO A 39 -15.72 4.07 -5.12
N HIS A 40 -14.85 4.98 -5.58
CA HIS A 40 -13.40 4.92 -5.44
C HIS A 40 -12.87 5.77 -4.27
N TYR A 41 -13.74 6.25 -3.38
CA TYR A 41 -13.32 7.03 -2.22
C TYR A 41 -12.61 6.18 -1.16
N VAL A 42 -11.29 6.34 -1.09
CA VAL A 42 -10.34 5.61 -0.21
C VAL A 42 -10.23 6.17 1.22
N GLY A 43 -11.06 7.16 1.57
CA GLY A 43 -11.01 7.84 2.89
C GLY A 43 -9.87 8.86 3.02
N TYR A 44 -9.82 9.56 4.15
CA TYR A 44 -8.82 10.62 4.42
C TYR A 44 -7.37 10.11 4.50
N THR A 45 -7.16 8.79 4.63
CA THR A 45 -5.84 8.17 4.58
C THR A 45 -5.37 7.88 3.15
N GLY A 46 -6.28 7.76 2.19
CA GLY A 46 -5.97 7.76 0.76
C GLY A 46 -5.27 6.51 0.20
N ARG A 47 -4.98 5.47 0.99
CA ARG A 47 -4.01 4.44 0.57
C ARG A 47 -4.68 3.17 0.00
N THR A 48 -4.68 3.02 -1.32
CA THR A 48 -4.91 1.75 -2.01
C THR A 48 -3.58 1.07 -2.31
N TRP A 49 -3.40 -0.15 -1.80
CA TRP A 49 -2.34 -1.04 -2.27
C TRP A 49 -2.93 -1.79 -3.46
N GLN A 50 -2.61 -1.36 -4.68
CA GLN A 50 -3.06 -2.04 -5.91
C GLN A 50 -2.41 -3.42 -6.04
N ASP A 51 -1.17 -3.55 -5.57
CA ASP A 51 -0.49 -4.82 -5.38
C ASP A 51 -0.12 -4.99 -3.90
N ASP A 52 -0.49 -6.15 -3.33
CA ASP A 52 -0.09 -6.52 -1.97
C ASP A 52 1.12 -7.44 -1.94
N TYR A 53 1.75 -7.70 -3.09
CA TYR A 53 2.92 -8.54 -3.28
C TYR A 53 2.75 -9.97 -2.71
N GLY A 54 1.50 -10.45 -2.60
CA GLY A 54 1.16 -11.74 -2.04
C GLY A 54 1.03 -11.78 -0.51
N ILE A 55 1.14 -10.63 0.16
CA ILE A 55 1.24 -10.57 1.63
C ILE A 55 -0.03 -11.08 2.30
N ARG A 56 -1.20 -10.72 1.77
CA ARG A 56 -2.47 -11.18 2.35
C ARG A 56 -2.70 -12.68 2.20
N SER A 57 -2.08 -13.32 1.20
CA SER A 57 -2.08 -14.77 1.02
C SER A 57 -0.99 -15.49 1.81
N GLY A 58 -0.15 -14.76 2.55
CA GLY A 58 0.89 -15.32 3.42
C GLY A 58 2.25 -15.50 2.75
N ARG A 59 2.50 -14.79 1.64
CA ARG A 59 3.75 -14.84 0.89
C ARG A 59 4.31 -13.44 0.69
N CYS A 60 5.59 -13.29 0.42
CA CYS A 60 6.11 -12.05 -0.16
C CYS A 60 6.78 -12.36 -1.50
N ASN A 61 6.29 -11.73 -2.57
CA ASN A 61 6.91 -11.77 -3.89
C ASN A 61 8.08 -10.78 -3.92
N ARG A 62 9.28 -11.30 -3.66
CA ARG A 62 10.49 -10.48 -3.59
C ARG A 62 10.81 -9.81 -4.90
N GLU A 63 10.59 -10.51 -6.02
CA GLU A 63 10.90 -10.02 -7.34
C GLU A 63 10.06 -8.78 -7.66
N ALA A 64 8.76 -8.84 -7.37
CA ALA A 64 7.85 -7.70 -7.51
C ALA A 64 8.20 -6.55 -6.54
N VAL A 65 8.50 -6.87 -5.27
CA VAL A 65 8.93 -5.87 -4.28
C VAL A 65 10.23 -5.20 -4.71
N GLY A 66 11.21 -5.97 -5.18
CA GLY A 66 12.51 -5.49 -5.65
C GLY A 66 12.39 -4.62 -6.90
N ALA A 67 11.51 -4.99 -7.84
CA ALA A 67 11.19 -4.16 -9.00
C ALA A 67 10.56 -2.81 -8.57
N ALA A 68 9.64 -2.85 -7.60
CA ALA A 68 9.00 -1.65 -7.06
C ALA A 68 9.96 -0.75 -6.28
N LEU A 69 10.94 -1.32 -5.57
CA LEU A 69 12.00 -0.58 -4.88
C LEU A 69 13.04 -0.01 -5.84
N GLY A 70 13.45 -0.80 -6.83
CA GLY A 70 14.59 -0.52 -7.70
C GLY A 70 14.26 0.29 -8.94
N GLY A 71 12.98 0.44 -9.32
CA GLY A 71 12.56 1.21 -10.51
C GLY A 71 13.18 0.72 -11.84
N VAL A 72 13.84 -0.44 -11.83
CA VAL A 72 14.58 -0.99 -12.97
C VAL A 72 14.07 -2.40 -13.23
N VAL A 73 13.27 -2.53 -14.29
CA VAL A 73 12.99 -3.82 -14.90
C VAL A 73 14.14 -4.10 -15.88
N GLY A 74 15.08 -4.94 -15.47
CA GLY A 74 15.97 -5.64 -16.39
C GLY A 74 15.14 -6.63 -17.21
N GLY A 75 15.24 -6.56 -18.53
CA GLY A 75 14.29 -7.15 -19.48
C GLY A 75 14.11 -8.68 -19.42
N LEU A 76 13.03 -9.10 -20.09
CA LEU A 76 12.50 -10.46 -20.34
C LEU A 76 11.33 -10.94 -19.48
N ALA A 77 10.59 -10.02 -18.83
CA ALA A 77 9.19 -10.25 -18.46
C ALA A 77 8.33 -9.15 -19.10
N GLY A 78 7.79 -9.45 -20.29
CA GLY A 78 6.93 -8.54 -21.04
C GLY A 78 5.62 -8.25 -20.30
N SER A 79 5.20 -6.97 -20.36
CA SER A 79 3.89 -6.44 -20.01
C SER A 79 3.36 -6.70 -18.59
N ALA A 80 3.54 -5.72 -17.68
CA ALA A 80 2.53 -5.24 -16.71
C ALA A 80 3.11 -4.53 -15.45
N ILE A 81 4.21 -3.77 -15.56
CA ILE A 81 4.59 -2.84 -14.46
C ILE A 81 4.96 -1.49 -15.08
N SER A 82 4.00 -0.89 -15.76
CA SER A 82 4.17 0.42 -16.38
C SER A 82 2.87 1.20 -16.28
N ASP A 83 2.24 1.19 -15.09
CA ASP A 83 1.39 2.28 -14.64
C ASP A 83 0.81 1.98 -13.24
N ARG A 84 0.85 3.01 -12.38
CA ARG A 84 -0.01 3.25 -11.20
C ARG A 84 0.43 2.66 -9.85
N ASP A 85 1.11 3.51 -9.09
CA ASP A 85 1.09 3.62 -7.61
C ASP A 85 1.36 2.32 -6.82
N SER A 86 2.34 1.53 -7.27
CA SER A 86 2.90 0.39 -6.53
C SER A 86 3.81 0.89 -5.40
N ARG A 87 3.21 1.40 -4.33
CA ARG A 87 3.97 1.85 -3.16
C ARG A 87 4.56 0.64 -2.45
N THR A 88 5.81 0.75 -1.98
CA THR A 88 6.44 -0.27 -1.14
C THR A 88 6.57 0.25 0.29
N VAL A 89 6.12 -0.52 1.28
CA VAL A 89 6.35 -0.25 2.70
C VAL A 89 7.80 -0.59 3.03
N ALA A 90 8.61 0.41 3.37
CA ALA A 90 9.92 0.16 3.95
C ALA A 90 9.79 -0.17 5.45
N ILE A 91 10.60 -1.12 5.93
CA ILE A 91 10.91 -1.21 7.36
C ILE A 91 12.31 -0.64 7.57
N LEU A 92 12.42 0.30 8.51
CA LEU A 92 13.72 0.82 8.93
C LEU A 92 14.27 -0.05 10.04
N LEU A 93 14.60 -1.30 9.68
CA LEU A 93 15.30 -2.20 10.59
C LEU A 93 16.71 -1.67 10.85
N GLY A 94 16.98 -1.25 12.09
CA GLY A 94 18.33 -0.99 12.55
C GLY A 94 19.19 -2.25 12.49
N SER A 95 20.50 -2.07 12.36
CA SER A 95 21.49 -3.17 12.28
C SER A 95 21.34 -4.19 13.42
N ALA A 96 20.90 -3.77 14.61
CA ALA A 96 20.82 -4.65 15.78
C ALA A 96 19.83 -5.82 15.65
N ILE A 97 18.64 -5.62 15.05
CA ILE A 97 17.64 -6.70 14.94
C ILE A 97 17.96 -7.60 13.75
N GLY A 98 18.45 -7.02 12.65
CA GLY A 98 18.94 -7.77 11.48
C GLY A 98 20.15 -8.63 11.83
N ALA A 99 21.09 -8.11 12.62
CA ALA A 99 22.31 -8.80 13.02
C ALA A 99 22.05 -10.03 13.89
N LEU A 100 20.98 -10.07 14.68
CA LEU A 100 20.71 -11.23 15.54
C LEU A 100 20.38 -12.49 14.74
N ILE A 101 19.50 -12.37 13.75
CA ILE A 101 19.18 -13.47 12.84
C ILE A 101 20.31 -13.66 11.82
N GLY A 102 20.89 -12.57 11.32
CA GLY A 102 21.96 -12.60 10.33
C GLY A 102 23.25 -13.26 10.84
N ALA A 103 23.60 -13.09 12.12
CA ALA A 103 24.79 -13.72 12.70
C ALA A 103 24.65 -15.25 12.88
N ARG A 104 23.42 -15.76 13.08
CA ARG A 104 23.19 -17.20 13.34
C ARG A 104 22.86 -17.99 12.08
N ILE A 105 22.23 -17.34 11.11
CA ILE A 105 21.87 -17.93 9.81
C ILE A 105 22.91 -17.58 8.75
N GLY A 106 23.76 -16.59 9.01
CA GLY A 106 24.90 -16.20 8.19
C GLY A 106 24.59 -15.19 7.09
N ARG A 107 23.41 -14.53 7.10
CA ARG A 107 23.04 -13.53 6.09
C ARG A 107 22.24 -12.36 6.65
N ASP A 108 22.68 -11.15 6.28
CA ASP A 108 21.97 -9.92 6.57
C ASP A 108 20.71 -9.78 5.72
N LEU A 109 19.71 -9.10 6.27
CA LEU A 109 18.50 -8.72 5.54
C LEU A 109 18.85 -7.61 4.53
N ASP A 110 18.55 -7.81 3.25
CA ASP A 110 18.66 -6.76 2.24
C ASP A 110 17.44 -5.82 2.25
N GLU A 111 17.40 -4.84 1.34
CA GLU A 111 16.29 -3.88 1.28
C GLU A 111 14.95 -4.54 0.89
N THR A 112 14.98 -5.60 0.08
CA THR A 112 13.79 -6.34 -0.33
C THR A 112 13.26 -7.19 0.83
N ASP A 113 14.14 -7.82 1.61
CA ASP A 113 13.82 -8.49 2.87
C ASP A 113 13.14 -7.52 3.85
N ARG A 114 13.74 -6.34 4.03
CA ARG A 114 13.18 -5.26 4.86
C ARG A 114 11.78 -4.87 4.37
N ALA A 115 11.61 -4.60 3.09
CA ALA A 115 10.30 -4.26 2.54
C ALA A 115 9.26 -5.37 2.75
N CYS A 116 9.61 -6.64 2.55
CA CYS A 116 8.71 -7.77 2.84
C CYS A 116 8.24 -7.78 4.30
N ILE A 117 9.15 -7.51 5.25
CA ILE A 117 8.79 -7.42 6.68
C ILE A 117 7.84 -6.23 6.91
N GLY A 118 8.16 -5.05 6.36
CA GLY A 118 7.31 -3.86 6.49
C GLY A 118 5.90 -4.08 5.96
N HIS A 119 5.80 -4.68 4.77
CA HIS A 119 4.52 -5.04 4.18
C HIS A 119 3.76 -6.07 4.99
N ALA A 120 4.43 -7.08 5.54
CA ALA A 120 3.79 -8.07 6.40
C ALA A 120 3.17 -7.42 7.65
N LEU A 121 3.85 -6.44 8.24
CA LEU A 121 3.32 -5.69 9.39
C LEU A 121 2.13 -4.81 9.02
N GLU A 122 2.17 -4.20 7.84
CA GLU A 122 1.11 -3.32 7.32
C GLU A 122 -0.16 -4.09 6.92
N LEU A 123 -0.01 -5.18 6.16
CA LEU A 123 -1.12 -5.79 5.42
C LEU A 123 -1.58 -7.13 5.99
N ALA A 124 -0.70 -7.89 6.65
CA ALA A 124 -1.09 -9.20 7.14
C ALA A 124 -1.92 -9.09 8.44
N ALA A 125 -2.87 -10.01 8.58
CA ALA A 125 -3.64 -10.17 9.80
C ALA A 125 -2.71 -10.62 10.95
N GLY A 126 -3.07 -10.27 12.19
CA GLY A 126 -2.34 -10.76 13.35
C GLY A 126 -2.38 -12.29 13.41
N GLY A 127 -1.21 -12.93 13.61
CA GLY A 127 -1.02 -14.37 13.60
C GLY A 127 -0.88 -14.99 12.20
N ARG A 128 -1.13 -14.24 11.11
CA ARG A 128 -0.94 -14.76 9.76
C ARG A 128 0.53 -14.71 9.38
N GLN A 129 1.09 -15.89 9.10
CA GLN A 129 2.48 -16.03 8.67
C GLN A 129 2.66 -15.51 7.25
N VAL A 130 3.74 -14.77 7.01
CA VAL A 130 4.18 -14.31 5.69
C VAL A 130 5.57 -14.86 5.43
N ARG A 131 5.72 -15.65 4.36
CA ARG A 131 6.97 -16.39 4.05
C ARG A 131 7.55 -16.00 2.69
N TRP A 132 8.87 -15.92 2.60
CA TRP A 132 9.60 -15.76 1.34
C TRP A 132 10.99 -16.38 1.41
N VAL A 133 11.60 -16.61 0.25
CA VAL A 133 12.95 -17.15 0.13
C VAL A 133 13.89 -16.08 -0.40
N SER A 134 15.05 -15.94 0.23
CA SER A 134 16.12 -15.02 -0.14
C SER A 134 17.41 -15.81 -0.11
N GLU A 135 18.17 -15.88 -1.22
CA GLU A 135 19.46 -16.58 -1.37
C GLU A 135 19.62 -17.84 -0.46
N GLY A 136 18.72 -18.81 -0.61
CA GLY A 136 18.77 -20.08 0.13
C GLY A 136 18.31 -20.04 1.59
N VAL A 137 17.94 -18.88 2.12
CA VAL A 137 17.33 -18.68 3.44
C VAL A 137 15.83 -18.51 3.27
N THR A 138 15.03 -19.25 4.04
CA THR A 138 13.60 -18.99 4.11
C THR A 138 13.26 -18.16 5.32
N TYR A 139 12.70 -16.96 5.08
CA TYR A 139 12.25 -16.06 6.13
C TYR A 139 10.75 -16.20 6.34
N THR A 140 10.32 -16.04 7.59
CA THR A 140 8.91 -16.03 7.97
C THR A 140 8.67 -14.94 9.00
N VAL A 141 7.71 -14.06 8.73
CA VAL A 141 7.23 -13.04 9.67
C VAL A 141 5.86 -13.42 10.16
N ILE A 142 5.65 -13.30 11.46
CA ILE A 142 4.37 -13.51 12.13
C ILE A 142 4.01 -12.21 12.85
N PRO A 143 3.14 -11.36 12.29
CA PRO A 143 2.70 -10.15 12.96
C PRO A 143 1.84 -10.49 14.18
N GLY A 144 2.05 -9.77 15.27
CA GLY A 144 1.19 -9.82 16.44
C GLY A 144 -0.10 -9.01 16.23
N LYS A 145 -0.87 -8.84 17.30
CA LYS A 145 -1.98 -7.90 17.29
C LYS A 145 -1.44 -6.47 17.25
N ALA A 146 -2.12 -5.59 16.52
CA ALA A 146 -1.82 -4.16 16.59
C ALA A 146 -2.07 -3.68 18.02
N SER A 147 -1.12 -2.96 18.59
CA SER A 147 -1.27 -2.22 19.83
C SER A 147 -1.67 -0.78 19.54
N GLY A 148 -2.21 -0.09 20.55
CA GLY A 148 -2.55 1.33 20.41
C GLY A 148 -1.35 2.17 19.94
N LYS A 149 -1.63 3.25 19.19
CA LYS A 149 -0.63 4.17 18.58
C LYS A 149 0.13 3.61 17.36
N GLY A 150 -0.44 2.65 16.64
CA GLY A 150 0.13 2.18 15.36
C GLY A 150 1.35 1.28 15.51
N CYS A 151 1.53 0.66 16.69
CA CYS A 151 2.60 -0.31 16.94
C CYS A 151 2.10 -1.75 16.83
N ARG A 152 3.02 -2.69 16.62
CA ARG A 152 2.71 -4.11 16.49
C ARG A 152 3.92 -4.95 16.88
N SER A 153 3.71 -5.98 17.69
CA SER A 153 4.73 -7.00 17.91
C SER A 153 4.87 -7.88 16.66
N TYR A 154 6.00 -8.58 16.53
CA TYR A 154 6.20 -9.58 15.49
C TYR A 154 7.24 -10.61 15.91
N THR A 155 7.18 -11.78 15.28
CA THR A 155 8.26 -12.76 15.30
C THR A 155 8.84 -12.84 13.89
N LEU A 156 10.16 -12.71 13.76
CA LEU A 156 10.89 -12.99 12.53
C LEU A 156 11.67 -14.28 12.74
N ARG A 157 11.55 -15.20 11.79
CA ARG A 157 12.25 -16.48 11.78
C ARG A 157 13.00 -16.61 10.46
N GLY A 158 14.21 -17.15 10.50
CA GLY A 158 14.93 -17.58 9.32
C GLY A 158 15.29 -19.06 9.42
N GLU A 159 15.38 -19.72 8.26
CA GLU A 159 15.71 -21.13 8.15
C GLU A 159 16.68 -21.34 6.99
N ALA A 160 17.83 -21.95 7.24
CA ALA A 160 18.81 -22.31 6.22
C ALA A 160 19.61 -23.54 6.65
N ASN A 161 19.93 -24.44 5.71
CA ASN A 161 20.79 -25.60 5.95
C ASN A 161 20.39 -26.45 7.18
N GLY A 162 19.09 -26.64 7.40
CA GLY A 162 18.55 -27.38 8.57
C GLY A 162 18.66 -26.65 9.91
N ARG A 163 19.19 -25.42 9.94
CA ARG A 163 19.23 -24.54 11.11
C ARG A 163 18.07 -23.55 11.06
N SER A 164 17.49 -23.24 12.21
CA SER A 164 16.48 -22.20 12.34
C SER A 164 16.79 -21.30 13.52
N ASP A 165 16.62 -20.00 13.35
CA ASP A 165 16.69 -19.03 14.43
C ASP A 165 15.51 -18.06 14.34
N SER A 166 15.12 -17.49 15.48
CA SER A 166 13.98 -16.57 15.54
C SER A 166 14.22 -15.46 16.55
N THR A 167 13.76 -14.26 16.19
CA THR A 167 13.76 -13.09 17.07
C THR A 167 12.36 -12.53 17.18
N LYS A 168 12.05 -11.94 18.33
CA LYS A 168 10.81 -11.20 18.57
C LYS A 168 11.14 -9.72 18.63
N GLY A 169 10.25 -8.89 18.09
CA GLY A 169 10.40 -7.44 18.12
C GLY A 169 9.06 -6.75 18.21
N THR A 170 9.11 -5.44 18.41
CA THR A 170 7.98 -4.54 18.19
C THR A 170 8.38 -3.52 17.14
N ALA A 171 7.45 -3.13 16.28
CA ALA A 171 7.65 -2.02 15.36
C ALA A 171 6.44 -1.10 15.37
N CYS A 172 6.67 0.20 15.16
CA CYS A 172 5.65 1.22 15.08
C CYS A 172 5.64 1.84 13.69
N ARG A 173 4.44 1.96 13.14
CA ARG A 173 4.19 2.67 11.89
C ARG A 173 4.34 4.17 12.12
N ARG A 174 5.12 4.82 11.27
CA ARG A 174 5.31 6.28 11.23
C ARG A 174 4.35 6.90 10.21
N ASP A 175 4.19 8.21 10.24
CA ASP A 175 3.28 8.97 9.36
C ASP A 175 3.59 8.81 7.86
N ASP A 176 4.87 8.62 7.51
CA ASP A 176 5.32 8.33 6.14
C ASP A 176 4.89 6.92 5.66
N GLY A 177 4.49 6.05 6.59
CA GLY A 177 4.10 4.65 6.35
C GLY A 177 5.24 3.66 6.61
N ALA A 178 6.44 4.11 6.96
CA ALA A 178 7.54 3.24 7.32
C ALA A 178 7.29 2.58 8.69
N TRP A 179 7.71 1.32 8.82
CA TRP A 179 7.70 0.61 10.10
C TRP A 179 9.07 0.74 10.76
N VAL A 180 9.08 1.15 12.02
CA VAL A 180 10.32 1.40 12.78
C VAL A 180 10.34 0.49 14.01
N PRO A 181 11.39 -0.33 14.19
CA PRO A 181 11.50 -1.15 15.39
C PRO A 181 11.55 -0.31 16.67
N ARG A 182 10.97 -0.88 17.73
CA ARG A 182 11.08 -0.41 19.12
C ARG A 182 11.75 -1.53 19.90
N GLY A 183 12.94 -1.22 20.43
CA GLY A 183 13.66 -2.03 21.42
C GLY A 183 13.17 -1.72 22.83
#